data_AF-A0A973EF55-F1
#
_entry.id   AF-A0A973EF55-F1
#
_cell.length_a   1.000
_cell.length_b   1.000
_cell.length_c   1.000
_cell.angle_alpha   90.00
_cell.angle_beta   90.00
_cell.angle_gamma   90.00
#
_symmetry.space_group_name_H-M   'P 1'
#
loop_
_entity.id
_entity.type
_entity.pdbx_description
1 polymer ?
#
loop_
_entity_poly.entity_id
_entity_poly.type
_entity_poly.pdbx_seq_one_letter_code
_entity_poly.pdbx_strand_id
1 'polypeptide(L)'
;MSDGYTSTLLGGRTRSLNRYFADWVSMRFDMPAETRELIARLAEASSLALQLKHSCLDLAQLPALAEPALTELLGDVDAAQIAALAPNHAAISCERATHAPLVRSADGRRVWLQKYFLFERAVAHRVRALGAAPVSALNAAQQEALTTLYPAQEPAASSQRRATEMALRQRLSVISGGPGTGKTWTVAAVVALLQLADRQTQQPLKVALAAPTGKAANRMMESLRNAANSERFRDLLATDVLPDKASTLHALLAIGYDTVKPRRDAQNPLNCDVLIVDEASMIDLPMMARLLAALPDQARLLLLGDQEQLSSVEAGGVLADLCAGPDTLGVPVAVLEHNYRTRDQPELQALAGAVNQGRW
;
A
#
# COMPACT_ATOMS: atom_id res chain seq x y z
N MET A 1 -38.50 22.23 16.66
CA MET A 1 -37.76 23.51 16.54
C MET A 1 -36.28 23.13 16.68
N SER A 2 -35.60 22.48 15.74
CA SER A 2 -35.42 22.75 14.30
C SER A 2 -34.85 24.14 14.00
N ASP A 3 -33.85 24.56 14.78
CA ASP A 3 -32.90 25.57 14.32
C ASP A 3 -31.68 24.85 13.75
N GLY A 4 -31.54 24.99 12.43
CA GLY A 4 -30.42 24.46 11.70
C GLY A 4 -29.13 25.09 12.19
N TYR A 5 -28.16 24.24 12.55
CA TYR A 5 -26.76 24.63 12.58
C TYR A 5 -26.38 25.18 11.20
N THR A 6 -26.37 26.51 11.12
CA THR A 6 -25.57 27.34 10.22
C THR A 6 -25.47 26.85 8.77
N SER A 7 -26.54 27.16 8.03
CA SER A 7 -26.72 27.05 6.58
C SER A 7 -25.70 27.84 5.71
N THR A 8 -24.59 28.38 6.23
CA THR A 8 -23.91 29.51 5.57
C THR A 8 -22.39 29.44 5.44
N LEU A 9 -21.71 28.38 5.89
CA LEU A 9 -20.24 28.39 5.92
C LEU A 9 -19.53 27.87 4.66
N LEU A 10 -20.16 27.10 3.76
CA LEU A 10 -19.43 26.52 2.61
C LEU A 10 -20.28 26.46 1.35
N GLY A 11 -20.65 27.63 0.78
CA GLY A 11 -21.50 27.77 -0.41
C GLY A 11 -21.26 26.73 -1.52
N GLY A 12 -21.93 25.57 -1.43
CA GLY A 12 -21.80 24.42 -2.33
C GLY A 12 -20.45 23.69 -2.37
N ARG A 13 -19.45 24.03 -1.53
CA ARG A 13 -18.07 23.53 -1.67
C ARG A 13 -17.81 22.17 -1.02
N THR A 14 -18.67 21.72 -0.09
CA THR A 14 -18.59 20.39 0.50
C THR A 14 -19.79 19.53 0.11
N ARG A 15 -19.53 18.24 -0.17
CA ARG A 15 -20.59 17.27 -0.50
C ARG A 15 -21.55 17.11 0.67
N SER A 16 -22.83 16.85 0.40
CA SER A 16 -23.88 16.62 1.40
C SER A 16 -23.51 15.55 2.44
N LEU A 17 -22.72 14.54 2.05
CA LEU A 17 -22.26 13.47 2.92
C LEU A 17 -21.34 13.95 4.05
N ASN A 18 -20.43 14.91 3.80
CA ASN A 18 -19.45 15.35 4.80
C ASN A 18 -20.18 16.05 5.97
N ARG A 19 -21.12 16.93 5.63
CA ARG A 19 -21.97 17.63 6.59
C ARG A 19 -22.90 16.69 7.34
N TYR A 20 -23.57 15.76 6.64
CA TYR A 20 -24.43 14.79 7.32
C TYR A 20 -23.65 13.92 8.31
N PHE A 21 -22.43 13.52 7.95
CA PHE A 21 -21.54 12.79 8.86
C PHE A 21 -21.15 13.65 10.07
N ALA A 22 -20.80 14.92 9.88
CA ALA A 22 -20.48 15.84 10.97
C ALA A 22 -21.67 16.06 11.93
N ASP A 23 -22.87 16.27 11.40
CA ASP A 23 -24.11 16.37 12.18
C ASP A 23 -24.34 15.09 12.99
N TRP A 24 -24.21 13.92 12.36
CA TRP A 24 -24.38 12.64 13.02
C TRP A 24 -23.36 12.41 14.14
N VAL A 25 -22.08 12.73 13.91
CA VAL A 25 -21.02 12.61 14.92
C VAL A 25 -21.28 13.54 16.11
N SER A 26 -21.63 14.79 15.84
CA SER A 26 -21.80 15.83 16.86
C SER A 26 -23.04 15.63 17.74
N MET A 27 -24.08 14.95 17.23
CA MET A 27 -25.28 14.58 17.98
C MET A 27 -25.14 13.26 18.75
N ARG A 28 -24.04 12.51 18.56
CA ARG A 28 -23.89 11.16 19.11
C ARG A 28 -23.52 11.12 20.60
N PHE A 29 -22.96 12.19 21.13
CA PHE A 29 -22.51 12.27 22.52
C PHE A 29 -22.97 13.57 23.17
N ASP A 30 -23.22 13.51 24.48
CA ASP A 30 -23.52 14.70 25.27
C ASP A 30 -22.23 15.47 25.55
N MET A 31 -22.20 16.75 25.18
CA MET A 31 -21.01 17.59 25.25
C MET A 31 -21.38 19.08 25.19
N PRO A 32 -20.49 19.98 25.69
CA PRO A 32 -20.66 21.43 25.55
C PRO A 32 -20.78 21.88 24.09
N ALA A 33 -21.47 22.99 23.86
CA ALA A 33 -21.71 23.51 22.50
C ALA A 33 -20.41 23.79 21.73
N GLU A 34 -19.39 24.36 22.39
CA GLU A 34 -18.07 24.63 21.79
C GLU A 34 -17.37 23.33 21.37
N THR A 35 -17.41 22.30 22.24
CA THR A 35 -16.86 20.97 21.92
C THR A 35 -17.61 20.32 20.75
N ARG A 36 -18.93 20.51 20.70
CA ARG A 36 -19.77 20.00 19.61
C ARG A 36 -19.40 20.61 18.27
N GLU A 37 -19.22 21.93 18.24
CA GLU A 37 -18.81 22.65 17.05
C GLU A 37 -17.43 22.21 16.56
N LEU A 38 -16.44 22.11 17.47
CA LEU A 38 -15.11 21.63 17.14
C LEU A 38 -15.15 20.22 16.54
N ILE A 39 -15.90 19.30 17.14
CA ILE A 39 -16.02 17.93 16.62
C ILE A 39 -16.70 17.89 15.26
N ALA A 40 -17.74 18.68 15.04
CA ALA A 40 -18.42 18.75 13.74
C ALA A 40 -17.44 19.22 12.66
N ARG A 41 -16.68 20.29 12.92
CA ARG A 41 -15.64 20.81 12.02
C ARG A 41 -14.55 19.77 11.73
N LEU A 42 -14.05 19.08 12.75
CA LEU A 42 -13.05 18.02 12.60
C LEU A 42 -13.58 16.82 11.83
N ALA A 43 -14.84 16.42 12.04
CA ALA A 43 -15.47 15.32 11.32
C ALA A 43 -15.65 15.66 9.84
N GLU A 44 -16.12 16.87 9.52
CA GLU A 44 -16.26 17.35 8.15
C GLU A 44 -14.89 17.44 7.46
N ALA A 45 -13.91 18.07 8.11
CA ALA A 45 -12.55 18.21 7.59
C ALA A 45 -11.87 16.86 7.38
N SER A 46 -12.02 15.90 8.30
CA SER A 46 -11.47 14.54 8.15
C SER A 46 -12.14 13.79 6.99
N SER A 47 -13.45 13.96 6.81
CA SER A 47 -14.18 13.37 5.68
C SER A 47 -13.76 13.99 4.34
N LEU A 48 -13.52 15.31 4.30
CA LEU A 48 -13.01 16.01 3.14
C LEU A 48 -11.55 15.59 2.83
N ALA A 49 -10.69 15.50 3.84
CA ALA A 49 -9.31 15.03 3.69
C ALA A 49 -9.26 13.63 3.03
N LEU A 50 -10.17 12.73 3.40
CA LEU A 50 -10.30 11.43 2.75
C LEU A 50 -10.74 11.51 1.29
N GLN A 51 -11.62 12.43 0.93
CA GLN A 51 -12.00 12.68 -0.47
C GLN A 51 -10.82 13.21 -1.29
N LEU A 52 -9.95 13.97 -0.63
CA LEU A 52 -8.66 14.44 -1.16
C LEU A 52 -7.55 13.38 -1.05
N LYS A 53 -7.90 12.13 -0.67
CA LYS A 53 -7.04 10.95 -0.59
C LYS A 53 -6.05 10.92 0.58
N HIS A 54 -6.19 11.79 1.56
CA HIS A 54 -5.40 11.74 2.79
C HIS A 54 -6.04 10.81 3.81
N SER A 55 -5.30 9.83 4.34
CA SER A 55 -5.80 8.93 5.40
C SER A 55 -6.03 9.63 6.73
N CYS A 56 -5.37 10.78 6.93
CA CYS A 56 -5.44 11.60 8.12
C CYS A 56 -5.42 13.09 7.78
N LEU A 57 -6.02 13.88 8.64
CA LEU A 57 -5.88 15.32 8.68
C LEU A 57 -4.61 15.67 9.47
N ASP A 58 -3.54 16.10 8.80
CA ASP A 58 -2.32 16.60 9.44
C ASP A 58 -2.31 18.13 9.40
N LEU A 59 -2.48 18.76 10.57
CA LEU A 59 -2.57 20.21 10.70
C LEU A 59 -1.29 20.92 10.20
N ALA A 60 -0.13 20.27 10.27
CA ALA A 60 1.13 20.86 9.81
C ALA A 60 1.23 20.89 8.27
N GLN A 61 0.50 20.02 7.58
CA GLN A 61 0.53 19.93 6.11
C GLN A 61 -0.57 20.77 5.45
N LEU A 62 -1.56 21.25 6.20
CA LEU A 62 -2.67 22.06 5.67
C LEU A 62 -2.23 23.24 4.77
N PRO A 63 -1.21 24.04 5.13
CA PRO A 63 -0.77 25.13 4.26
C PRO A 63 -0.21 24.64 2.91
N ALA A 64 0.44 23.48 2.90
CA ALA A 64 1.01 22.89 1.69
C ALA A 64 -0.04 22.25 0.78
N LEU A 65 -1.17 21.81 1.33
CA LEU A 65 -2.29 21.30 0.56
C LEU A 65 -3.00 22.41 -0.23
N ALA A 66 -2.96 23.65 0.26
CA ALA A 66 -3.59 24.81 -0.36
C ALA A 66 -5.10 24.62 -0.67
N GLU A 67 -5.81 23.82 0.15
CA GLU A 67 -7.20 23.45 -0.04
C GLU A 67 -8.15 24.42 0.69
N PRO A 68 -8.85 25.33 -0.01
CA PRO A 68 -9.58 26.43 0.63
C PRO A 68 -10.68 25.96 1.57
N ALA A 69 -11.35 24.86 1.25
CA ALA A 69 -12.43 24.31 2.07
C ALA A 69 -11.91 23.74 3.40
N LEU A 70 -10.72 23.13 3.44
CA LEU A 70 -10.10 22.69 4.69
C LEU A 70 -9.65 23.89 5.53
N THR A 71 -9.07 24.91 4.90
CA THR A 71 -8.67 26.15 5.58
C THR A 71 -9.86 26.88 6.18
N GLU A 72 -10.99 26.96 5.48
CA GLU A 72 -12.22 27.58 5.97
C GLU A 72 -12.86 26.77 7.10
N LEU A 73 -12.93 25.45 6.96
CA LEU A 73 -13.44 24.54 7.99
C LEU A 73 -12.64 24.61 9.28
N LEU A 74 -11.31 24.65 9.17
CA LEU A 74 -10.43 24.57 10.33
C LEU A 74 -10.07 25.94 10.88
N GLY A 75 -10.02 27.01 10.09
CA GLY A 75 -9.93 28.40 10.56
C GLY A 75 -8.98 28.62 11.74
N ASP A 76 -9.57 28.79 12.92
CA ASP A 76 -8.96 29.02 14.24
C ASP A 76 -8.63 27.75 15.06
N VAL A 77 -8.93 26.56 14.54
CA VAL A 77 -8.69 25.28 15.19
C VAL A 77 -7.20 24.99 15.27
N ASP A 78 -6.71 24.80 16.50
CA ASP A 78 -5.33 24.44 16.78
C ASP A 78 -5.17 23.04 17.41
N ALA A 79 -3.92 22.59 17.46
CA ALA A 79 -3.59 21.28 18.01
C ALA A 79 -3.87 21.17 19.51
N ALA A 80 -3.83 22.27 20.28
CA ALA A 80 -4.08 22.26 21.71
C ALA A 80 -5.56 22.05 22.03
N GLN A 81 -6.47 22.69 21.27
CA GLN A 81 -7.91 22.46 21.33
C GLN A 81 -8.25 21.01 21.01
N ILE A 82 -7.64 20.43 19.96
CA ILE A 82 -7.82 19.02 19.61
C ILE A 82 -7.27 18.12 20.73
N ALA A 83 -6.10 18.44 21.28
CA ALA A 83 -5.47 17.67 22.34
C ALA A 83 -6.27 17.66 23.66
N ALA A 84 -7.09 18.69 23.90
CA ALA A 84 -7.96 18.81 25.06
C ALA A 84 -9.28 18.01 24.94
N LEU A 85 -9.61 17.48 23.76
CA LEU A 85 -10.83 16.68 23.56
C LEU A 85 -10.81 15.42 24.43
N ALA A 86 -11.91 15.15 25.11
CA ALA A 86 -12.06 13.96 25.93
C ALA A 86 -11.99 12.67 25.06
N PRO A 87 -11.41 11.56 25.57
CA PRO A 87 -11.18 10.33 24.78
C PRO A 87 -12.45 9.67 24.22
N ASN A 88 -13.61 9.88 24.87
CA ASN A 88 -14.91 9.40 24.41
C ASN A 88 -15.41 10.14 23.15
N HIS A 89 -14.96 11.38 22.95
CA HIS A 89 -15.32 12.23 21.83
C HIS A 89 -14.36 12.06 20.64
N ALA A 90 -13.06 12.08 20.93
CA ALA A 90 -11.99 11.77 20.00
C ALA A 90 -10.92 10.97 20.72
N ALA A 91 -10.76 9.71 20.31
CA ALA A 91 -9.88 8.78 20.96
C ALA A 91 -8.41 9.14 20.78
N ILE A 92 -7.58 8.84 21.77
CA ILE A 92 -6.14 9.03 21.65
C ILE A 92 -5.54 7.85 20.88
N SER A 93 -4.70 8.11 19.89
CA SER A 93 -4.14 7.09 18.98
C SER A 93 -3.37 5.95 19.69
N CYS A 94 -2.83 6.19 20.89
CA CYS A 94 -2.15 5.16 21.68
C CYS A 94 -3.10 4.19 22.41
N GLU A 95 -4.41 4.45 22.42
CA GLU A 95 -5.39 3.64 23.14
C GLU A 95 -5.97 2.52 22.26
N ARG A 96 -6.17 1.33 22.83
CA ARG A 96 -6.49 0.10 22.07
C ARG A 96 -7.96 -0.02 21.68
N ALA A 97 -8.89 0.61 22.39
CA ALA A 97 -10.32 0.42 22.19
C ALA A 97 -11.08 1.69 22.52
N THR A 98 -11.68 2.30 21.50
CA THR A 98 -12.63 3.39 21.69
C THR A 98 -13.81 3.18 20.75
N HIS A 99 -14.98 3.68 21.13
CA HIS A 99 -16.15 3.78 20.24
C HIS A 99 -16.25 5.17 19.59
N ALA A 100 -15.20 5.98 19.73
CA ALA A 100 -15.15 7.34 19.22
C ALA A 100 -15.05 7.31 17.68
N PRO A 101 -15.86 8.12 16.97
CA PRO A 101 -15.83 8.17 15.50
C PRO A 101 -14.53 8.77 14.96
N LEU A 102 -13.86 9.60 15.78
CA LEU A 102 -12.58 10.21 15.47
C LEU A 102 -11.48 9.67 16.38
N VAL A 103 -10.26 9.63 15.84
CA VAL A 103 -9.03 9.37 16.58
C VAL A 103 -8.11 10.57 16.39
N ARG A 104 -7.37 10.97 17.43
CA ARG A 104 -6.41 12.07 17.39
C ARG A 104 -5.05 11.63 17.91
N SER A 105 -4.00 12.31 17.49
CA SER A 105 -2.69 12.16 18.11
C SER A 105 -2.69 12.76 19.52
N ALA A 106 -1.76 12.32 20.36
CA ALA A 106 -1.65 12.82 21.73
C ALA A 106 -1.41 14.34 21.78
N ASP A 107 -0.65 14.86 20.81
CA ASP A 107 -0.36 16.29 20.63
C ASP A 107 -1.45 17.05 19.84
N GLY A 108 -2.52 16.37 19.42
CA GLY A 108 -3.64 16.96 18.66
C GLY A 108 -3.31 17.41 17.23
N ARG A 109 -2.09 17.19 16.72
CA ARG A 109 -1.68 17.61 15.37
C ARG A 109 -2.29 16.79 14.24
N ARG A 110 -2.73 15.57 14.53
CA ARG A 110 -3.32 14.67 13.54
C ARG A 110 -4.66 14.16 14.01
N VAL A 111 -5.61 14.09 13.07
CA VAL A 111 -6.95 13.54 13.29
C VAL A 111 -7.29 12.56 12.18
N TRP A 112 -7.92 11.45 12.55
CA TRP A 112 -8.34 10.39 11.65
C TRP A 112 -9.83 10.11 11.85
N LEU A 113 -10.49 9.66 10.78
CA LEU A 113 -11.67 8.81 10.98
C LEU A 113 -11.20 7.48 11.59
N GLN A 114 -11.88 7.01 12.62
CA GLN A 114 -11.46 5.83 13.38
C GLN A 114 -11.17 4.62 12.49
N LYS A 115 -12.02 4.36 11.50
CA LYS A 115 -11.86 3.25 10.56
C LYS A 115 -10.51 3.29 9.81
N TYR A 116 -10.08 4.47 9.36
CA TYR A 116 -8.82 4.65 8.64
C TYR A 116 -7.62 4.58 9.58
N PHE A 117 -7.75 5.10 10.81
CA PHE A 117 -6.74 4.90 11.84
C PHE A 117 -6.49 3.40 12.13
N LEU A 118 -7.56 2.60 12.21
CA LEU A 118 -7.44 1.16 12.43
C LEU A 118 -6.77 0.45 11.25
N PHE A 119 -7.04 0.87 10.00
CA PHE A 119 -6.33 0.35 8.83
C PHE A 119 -4.85 0.71 8.86
N GLU A 120 -4.50 1.97 9.13
CA GLU A 120 -3.12 2.44 9.22
C GLU A 120 -2.34 1.67 10.29
N ARG A 121 -2.93 1.51 11.47
CA ARG A 121 -2.35 0.74 12.57
C ARG A 121 -2.16 -0.74 12.20
N ALA A 122 -3.14 -1.35 11.53
CA ALA A 122 -3.05 -2.74 11.09
C ALA A 122 -1.94 -2.94 10.06
N VAL A 123 -1.84 -2.05 9.06
CA VAL A 123 -0.77 -2.08 8.05
C VAL A 123 0.59 -1.88 8.71
N ALA A 124 0.76 -0.84 9.53
CA ALA A 124 2.03 -0.56 10.20
C ALA A 124 2.48 -1.72 11.10
N HIS A 125 1.56 -2.32 11.86
CA HIS A 125 1.86 -3.48 12.69
C HIS A 125 2.33 -4.67 11.85
N ARG A 126 1.61 -4.98 10.75
CA ARG A 126 1.94 -6.14 9.92
C ARG A 126 3.22 -5.95 9.12
N VAL A 127 3.46 -4.75 8.59
CA VAL A 127 4.70 -4.38 7.91
C VAL A 127 5.91 -4.58 8.83
N ARG A 128 5.82 -4.10 10.08
CA ARG A 128 6.88 -4.31 11.08
C ARG A 128 7.09 -5.79 11.41
N ALA A 129 6.01 -6.55 11.57
CA ALA A 129 6.09 -7.99 11.85
C ALA A 129 6.77 -8.76 10.71
N LEU A 130 6.42 -8.46 9.45
CA LEU A 130 7.06 -9.07 8.28
C LEU A 130 8.53 -8.66 8.16
N GLY A 131 8.86 -7.39 8.40
CA GLY A 131 10.23 -6.89 8.33
C GLY A 131 11.17 -7.47 9.39
N ALA A 132 10.65 -7.80 10.58
CA ALA A 132 11.43 -8.40 11.67
C ALA A 132 11.57 -9.93 11.57
N ALA A 133 10.82 -10.58 10.67
CA ALA A 133 10.77 -12.04 10.62
C ALA A 133 12.05 -12.64 10.02
N PRO A 134 12.61 -13.70 10.63
CA PRO A 134 13.85 -14.30 10.14
C PRO A 134 13.67 -14.95 8.77
N VAL A 135 14.74 -14.87 7.98
CA VAL A 135 14.85 -15.47 6.66
C VAL A 135 16.14 -16.27 6.57
N SER A 136 16.05 -17.48 6.03
CA SER A 136 17.21 -18.35 5.82
C SER A 136 18.20 -17.72 4.84
N ALA A 137 19.50 -17.93 5.09
CA ALA A 137 20.54 -17.54 4.15
C ALA A 137 20.41 -18.30 2.83
N LEU A 138 20.88 -17.69 1.73
CA LEU A 138 20.91 -18.33 0.42
C LEU A 138 21.88 -19.51 0.42
N ASN A 139 21.42 -20.67 -0.03
CA ASN A 139 22.27 -21.85 -0.18
C ASN A 139 23.14 -21.76 -1.45
N ALA A 140 24.09 -22.68 -1.61
CA ALA A 140 25.04 -22.67 -2.73
C ALA A 140 24.34 -22.77 -4.10
N ALA A 141 23.30 -23.60 -4.22
CA ALA A 141 22.55 -23.76 -5.46
C ALA A 141 21.82 -22.47 -5.86
N GLN A 142 21.26 -21.74 -4.89
CA GLN A 142 20.64 -20.44 -5.13
C GLN A 142 21.68 -19.39 -5.57
N GLN A 143 22.87 -19.39 -4.99
CA GLN A 143 23.94 -18.45 -5.37
C GLN A 143 24.48 -18.73 -6.78
N GLU A 144 24.61 -20.00 -7.14
CA GLU A 144 24.98 -20.43 -8.50
C GLU A 144 23.91 -20.04 -9.51
N ALA A 145 22.64 -20.39 -9.25
CA ALA A 145 21.52 -20.03 -10.12
C ALA A 145 21.36 -18.51 -10.28
N LEU A 146 21.60 -17.73 -9.22
CA LEU A 146 21.60 -16.28 -9.28
C LEU A 146 22.74 -15.75 -10.18
N THR A 147 23.92 -16.36 -10.14
CA THR A 147 25.04 -16.01 -11.03
C THR A 147 24.73 -16.34 -12.50
N THR A 148 24.04 -17.46 -12.75
CA THR A 148 23.58 -17.85 -14.10
C THR A 148 22.53 -16.90 -14.65
N LEU A 149 21.54 -16.52 -13.82
CA LEU A 149 20.46 -15.59 -14.24
C LEU A 149 20.98 -14.18 -14.52
N TYR A 150 22.01 -13.74 -13.78
CA TYR A 150 22.58 -12.40 -13.83
C TYR A 150 24.10 -12.42 -14.10
N PRO A 151 24.53 -12.64 -15.36
CA PRO A 151 25.93 -12.59 -15.74
C PRO A 151 26.56 -11.22 -15.42
N ALA A 152 27.79 -11.22 -14.92
CA ALA A 152 28.48 -9.99 -14.50
C ALA A 152 28.72 -8.99 -15.65
N GLN A 153 28.66 -9.43 -16.89
CA GLN A 153 28.87 -8.62 -18.09
C GLN A 153 27.65 -7.77 -18.48
N GLU A 154 26.52 -7.88 -17.77
CA GLU A 154 25.28 -7.17 -18.07
C GLU A 154 24.99 -6.08 -17.02
N PRO A 155 25.27 -4.79 -17.29
CA PRO A 155 25.08 -3.71 -16.31
C PRO A 155 23.64 -3.60 -15.80
N ALA A 156 22.66 -3.82 -16.68
CA ALA A 156 21.24 -3.77 -16.35
C ALA A 156 20.82 -4.93 -15.40
N ALA A 157 21.51 -6.07 -15.49
CA ALA A 157 21.34 -7.20 -14.58
C ALA A 157 21.71 -6.83 -13.13
N SER A 158 22.52 -5.78 -12.90
CA SER A 158 22.92 -5.39 -11.55
C SER A 158 21.74 -4.93 -10.68
N SER A 159 20.83 -4.11 -11.21
CA SER A 159 19.66 -3.62 -10.46
C SER A 159 18.65 -4.73 -10.19
N GLN A 160 18.37 -5.56 -11.19
CA GLN A 160 17.47 -6.71 -11.07
C GLN A 160 18.06 -7.79 -10.16
N ARG A 161 19.38 -8.02 -10.20
CA ARG A 161 20.09 -8.92 -9.28
C ARG A 161 19.96 -8.46 -7.84
N ARG A 162 20.23 -7.18 -7.56
CA ARG A 162 20.04 -6.59 -6.22
C ARG A 162 18.60 -6.76 -5.75
N ALA A 163 17.62 -6.50 -6.61
CA ALA A 163 16.20 -6.66 -6.31
C ALA A 163 15.86 -8.12 -5.97
N THR A 164 16.37 -9.08 -6.73
CA THR A 164 16.18 -10.51 -6.46
C THR A 164 16.86 -10.96 -5.17
N GLU A 165 18.13 -10.60 -4.96
CA GLU A 165 18.85 -10.93 -3.71
C GLU A 165 18.13 -10.35 -2.48
N MET A 166 17.65 -9.10 -2.57
CA MET A 166 16.85 -8.46 -1.53
C MET A 166 15.55 -9.23 -1.27
N ALA A 167 14.77 -9.54 -2.31
CA ALA A 167 13.50 -10.25 -2.17
C ALA A 167 13.68 -11.66 -1.59
N LEU A 168 14.79 -12.35 -1.88
CA LEU A 168 15.09 -13.66 -1.30
C LEU A 168 15.46 -13.59 0.18
N ARG A 169 16.07 -12.49 0.63
CA ARG A 169 16.56 -12.28 2.00
C ARG A 169 15.53 -11.65 2.94
N GLN A 170 14.36 -11.28 2.42
CA GLN A 170 13.35 -10.53 3.16
C GLN A 170 11.99 -11.22 3.06
N ARG A 171 11.14 -11.06 4.09
CA ARG A 171 9.73 -11.49 4.00
C ARG A 171 8.81 -10.43 3.44
N LEU A 172 9.18 -9.17 3.57
CA LEU A 172 8.52 -8.05 2.89
C LEU A 172 9.56 -7.34 2.05
N SER A 173 9.26 -7.16 0.78
CA SER A 173 10.11 -6.36 -0.11
C SER A 173 9.27 -5.66 -1.17
N VAL A 174 9.80 -4.53 -1.64
CA VAL A 174 9.19 -3.73 -2.71
C VAL A 174 10.16 -3.64 -3.87
N ILE A 175 9.70 -3.99 -5.08
CA ILE A 175 10.44 -3.74 -6.32
C ILE A 175 9.72 -2.64 -7.07
N SER A 176 10.36 -1.46 -7.08
CA SER A 176 9.89 -0.28 -7.77
C SER A 176 10.56 -0.17 -9.15
N GLY A 177 9.84 0.34 -10.14
CA GLY A 177 10.45 0.76 -11.40
C GLY A 177 9.40 1.01 -12.48
N GLY A 178 9.79 1.76 -13.51
CA GLY A 178 8.89 2.13 -14.60
C GLY A 178 8.37 0.98 -15.46
N PRO A 179 7.48 1.26 -16.41
CA PRO A 179 7.09 0.30 -17.44
C PRO A 179 8.30 -0.16 -18.26
N GLY A 180 8.47 -1.47 -18.44
CA GLY A 180 9.57 -2.02 -19.25
C GLY A 180 10.91 -2.20 -18.52
N THR A 181 10.98 -1.99 -17.20
CA THR A 181 12.21 -2.20 -16.42
C THR A 181 12.50 -3.66 -16.04
N GLY A 182 11.63 -4.58 -16.47
CA GLY A 182 11.79 -6.02 -16.20
C GLY A 182 11.38 -6.46 -14.79
N LYS A 183 10.44 -5.75 -14.14
CA LYS A 183 9.84 -6.17 -12.86
C LYS A 183 9.36 -7.62 -12.89
N THR A 184 8.54 -7.99 -13.89
CA THR A 184 8.00 -9.36 -13.98
C THR A 184 9.06 -10.42 -14.29
N TRP A 185 10.12 -10.06 -15.01
CA TRP A 185 11.26 -10.95 -15.22
C TRP A 185 12.01 -11.19 -13.89
N THR A 186 12.20 -10.13 -13.10
CA THR A 186 12.79 -10.21 -11.76
C THR A 186 11.95 -11.08 -10.83
N VAL A 187 10.61 -10.99 -10.93
CA VAL A 187 9.69 -11.87 -10.20
C VAL A 187 9.88 -13.33 -10.57
N ALA A 188 10.02 -13.65 -11.86
CA ALA A 188 10.28 -15.01 -12.31
C ALA A 188 11.60 -15.54 -11.69
N ALA A 189 12.65 -14.71 -11.63
CA ALA A 189 13.91 -15.04 -10.95
C ALA A 189 13.72 -15.33 -9.46
N VAL A 190 12.98 -14.47 -8.75
CA VAL A 190 12.65 -14.68 -7.33
C VAL A 190 11.91 -15.99 -7.12
N VAL A 191 10.86 -16.26 -7.91
CA VAL A 191 10.08 -17.50 -7.80
C VAL A 191 10.95 -18.72 -8.06
N ALA A 192 11.76 -18.71 -9.13
CA ALA A 192 12.66 -19.81 -9.47
C ALA A 192 13.63 -20.13 -8.32
N LEU A 193 14.25 -19.10 -7.75
CA LEU A 193 15.24 -19.24 -6.69
C LEU A 193 14.62 -19.63 -5.35
N LEU A 194 13.40 -19.20 -5.04
CA LEU A 194 12.66 -19.66 -3.86
C LEU A 194 12.31 -21.14 -4.00
N GLN A 195 11.78 -21.55 -5.16
CA GLN A 195 11.44 -22.95 -5.41
C GLN A 195 12.67 -23.88 -5.41
N LEU A 196 13.83 -23.37 -5.84
CA LEU A 196 15.08 -24.14 -5.80
C LEU A 196 15.50 -24.53 -4.38
N ALA A 197 15.24 -23.68 -3.38
CA ALA A 197 15.54 -24.02 -1.98
C ALA A 197 14.67 -25.16 -1.45
N ASP A 198 13.41 -25.22 -1.86
CA ASP A 198 12.43 -26.19 -1.37
C ASP A 198 12.36 -27.48 -2.20
N ARG A 199 13.17 -27.63 -3.26
CA ARG A 199 13.32 -28.94 -3.94
C ARG A 199 13.77 -30.05 -2.98
N GLN A 200 14.45 -29.70 -1.88
CA GLN A 200 14.88 -30.65 -0.84
C GLN A 200 13.73 -31.13 0.05
N THR A 201 12.65 -30.35 0.22
CA THR A 201 11.53 -30.67 1.11
C THR A 201 10.40 -31.44 0.40
N GLN A 202 10.52 -31.68 -0.91
CA GLN A 202 9.54 -32.37 -1.76
C GLN A 202 8.12 -31.75 -1.72
N GLN A 203 7.98 -30.51 -1.23
CA GLN A 203 6.75 -29.75 -1.25
C GLN A 203 7.02 -28.39 -1.90
N PRO A 204 6.53 -28.14 -3.14
CA PRO A 204 6.74 -26.86 -3.80
C PRO A 204 6.02 -25.75 -3.04
N LEU A 205 6.63 -24.57 -3.00
CA LEU A 205 6.03 -23.38 -2.41
C LEU A 205 4.74 -23.02 -3.16
N LYS A 206 3.70 -22.69 -2.41
CA LYS A 206 2.45 -22.17 -2.98
C LYS A 206 2.61 -20.68 -3.27
N VAL A 207 2.81 -20.36 -4.54
CA VAL A 207 2.91 -18.98 -5.03
C VAL A 207 1.53 -18.46 -5.42
N ALA A 208 1.11 -17.34 -4.85
CA ALA A 208 -0.08 -16.61 -5.26
C ALA A 208 0.32 -15.32 -5.99
N LEU A 209 -0.31 -15.05 -7.12
CA LEU A 209 -0.13 -13.82 -7.89
C LEU A 209 -1.42 -13.01 -7.85
N ALA A 210 -1.28 -11.72 -7.56
CA ALA A 210 -2.41 -10.82 -7.53
C ALA A 210 -2.11 -9.45 -8.15
N ALA A 211 -3.16 -8.79 -8.60
CA ALA A 211 -3.11 -7.39 -9.01
C ALA A 211 -4.44 -6.68 -8.68
N PRO A 212 -4.49 -5.35 -8.65
CA PRO A 212 -5.72 -4.59 -8.46
C PRO A 212 -6.78 -4.86 -9.55
N THR A 213 -6.35 -5.07 -10.80
CA THR A 213 -7.25 -5.25 -11.96
C THR A 213 -7.01 -6.56 -12.69
N GLY A 214 -8.06 -7.08 -13.35
CA GLY A 214 -7.96 -8.33 -14.12
C GLY A 214 -6.99 -8.22 -15.30
N LYS A 215 -6.90 -7.05 -15.95
CA LYS A 215 -5.95 -6.79 -17.03
C LYS A 215 -4.50 -6.86 -16.54
N ALA A 216 -4.21 -6.26 -15.38
CA ALA A 216 -2.88 -6.34 -14.77
C ALA A 216 -2.53 -7.77 -14.37
N ALA A 217 -3.47 -8.49 -13.75
CA ALA A 217 -3.28 -9.90 -13.37
C ALA A 217 -2.96 -10.78 -14.60
N ASN A 218 -3.75 -10.67 -15.68
CA ASN A 218 -3.51 -11.43 -16.91
C ASN A 218 -2.15 -11.12 -17.54
N ARG A 219 -1.78 -9.82 -17.63
CA ARG A 219 -0.50 -9.39 -18.17
C ARG A 219 0.69 -9.89 -17.35
N MET A 220 0.56 -9.85 -16.02
CA MET A 220 1.57 -10.38 -15.09
C MET A 220 1.76 -11.88 -15.34
N MET A 221 0.67 -12.64 -15.43
CA MET A 221 0.70 -14.09 -15.67
C MET A 221 1.35 -14.44 -17.01
N GLU A 222 0.97 -13.73 -18.08
CA GLU A 222 1.55 -13.91 -19.42
C GLU A 222 3.05 -13.61 -19.43
N SER A 223 3.45 -12.48 -18.85
CA SER A 223 4.86 -12.07 -18.79
C SER A 223 5.71 -13.05 -17.98
N LEU A 224 5.15 -13.61 -16.90
CA LEU A 224 5.81 -14.61 -16.07
C LEU A 224 5.99 -15.94 -16.81
N ARG A 225 4.96 -16.41 -17.55
CA ARG A 225 5.06 -17.59 -18.42
C ARG A 225 6.12 -17.41 -19.51
N ASN A 226 6.14 -16.23 -20.14
CA ASN A 226 7.13 -15.93 -21.18
C ASN A 226 8.55 -15.92 -20.61
N ALA A 227 8.75 -15.36 -19.41
CA ALA A 227 10.05 -15.41 -18.73
C ALA A 227 10.47 -16.86 -18.41
N ALA A 228 9.56 -17.67 -17.87
CA ALA A 228 9.83 -19.07 -17.53
C ALA A 228 10.18 -19.94 -18.75
N ASN A 229 9.60 -19.65 -19.92
CA ASN A 229 9.90 -20.33 -21.17
C ASN A 229 11.21 -19.87 -21.84
N SER A 230 11.86 -18.83 -21.32
CA SER A 230 13.12 -18.36 -21.90
C SER A 230 14.29 -19.28 -21.54
N GLU A 231 15.32 -19.30 -22.40
CA GLU A 231 16.50 -20.16 -22.22
C GLU A 231 17.18 -19.97 -20.87
N ARG A 232 17.13 -18.75 -20.29
CA ARG A 232 17.71 -18.45 -18.97
C ARG A 232 17.03 -19.19 -17.81
N PHE A 233 15.78 -19.59 -17.97
CA PHE A 233 14.97 -20.20 -16.91
C PHE A 233 14.76 -21.70 -17.08
N ARG A 234 15.15 -22.26 -18.22
CA ARG A 234 14.82 -23.64 -18.64
C ARG A 234 15.14 -24.71 -17.59
N ASP A 235 16.28 -24.58 -16.89
CA ASP A 235 16.71 -25.54 -15.87
C ASP A 235 16.36 -25.12 -14.43
N LEU A 236 15.87 -23.90 -14.25
CA LEU A 236 15.64 -23.27 -12.95
C LEU A 236 14.17 -23.21 -12.57
N LEU A 237 13.28 -23.00 -13.53
CA LEU A 237 11.86 -22.77 -13.30
C LEU A 237 11.03 -23.70 -14.19
N ALA A 238 10.63 -24.83 -13.62
CA ALA A 238 9.67 -25.71 -14.27
C ALA A 238 8.29 -25.01 -14.29
N THR A 239 7.61 -25.07 -15.44
CA THR A 239 6.36 -24.33 -15.68
C THR A 239 5.18 -24.85 -14.87
N ASP A 240 5.24 -26.08 -14.40
CA ASP A 240 4.28 -26.74 -13.51
C ASP A 240 4.32 -26.21 -12.06
N VAL A 241 5.42 -25.54 -11.69
CA VAL A 241 5.60 -24.93 -10.36
C VAL A 241 5.03 -23.50 -10.32
N LEU A 242 4.70 -22.93 -11.48
CA LEU A 242 4.02 -21.64 -11.57
C LEU A 242 2.52 -21.79 -11.28
N PRO A 243 1.90 -20.79 -10.64
CA PRO A 243 0.46 -20.82 -10.42
C PRO A 243 -0.30 -20.79 -11.75
N ASP A 244 -1.44 -21.49 -11.83
CA ASP A 244 -2.23 -21.56 -13.06
C ASP A 244 -2.77 -20.19 -13.52
N LYS A 245 -2.98 -19.29 -12.57
CA LYS A 245 -3.56 -17.96 -12.80
C LYS A 245 -3.06 -16.94 -11.79
N ALA A 246 -3.01 -15.69 -12.23
CA ALA A 246 -3.06 -14.53 -11.35
C ALA A 246 -4.51 -14.11 -11.12
N SER A 247 -4.80 -13.51 -9.97
CA SER A 247 -6.16 -13.10 -9.60
C SER A 247 -6.23 -11.61 -9.28
N THR A 248 -7.44 -11.04 -9.27
CA THR A 248 -7.59 -9.70 -8.69
C THR A 248 -7.49 -9.77 -7.17
N LEU A 249 -7.10 -8.69 -6.49
CA LEU A 249 -7.09 -8.64 -5.03
C LEU A 249 -8.48 -8.98 -4.44
N HIS A 250 -9.55 -8.51 -5.08
CA HIS A 250 -10.92 -8.85 -4.72
C HIS A 250 -11.21 -10.35 -4.81
N ALA A 251 -10.80 -10.99 -5.92
CA ALA A 251 -10.98 -12.43 -6.09
C ALA A 251 -10.10 -13.24 -5.12
N LEU A 252 -8.85 -12.82 -4.89
CA LEU A 252 -7.93 -13.44 -3.94
C LEU A 252 -8.49 -13.44 -2.52
N LEU A 253 -9.04 -12.30 -2.09
CA LEU A 253 -9.65 -12.12 -0.77
C LEU A 253 -11.10 -12.64 -0.69
N ALA A 254 -11.63 -13.16 -1.80
CA ALA A 254 -13.01 -13.62 -1.96
C ALA A 254 -14.03 -12.57 -1.48
N ILE A 255 -13.81 -11.31 -1.86
CA ILE A 255 -14.75 -10.19 -1.67
C ILE A 255 -15.82 -10.32 -2.75
N GLY A 256 -17.06 -10.58 -2.33
CA GLY A 256 -18.21 -10.67 -3.23
C GLY A 256 -18.78 -9.31 -3.61
N TYR A 257 -19.63 -9.28 -4.63
CA TYR A 257 -20.35 -8.07 -5.05
C TYR A 257 -21.27 -7.51 -3.95
N ASP A 258 -21.92 -8.40 -3.19
CA ASP A 258 -22.92 -8.02 -2.18
C ASP A 258 -22.33 -7.69 -0.81
N THR A 259 -21.04 -7.97 -0.59
CA THR A 259 -20.42 -7.84 0.73
C THR A 259 -19.03 -7.23 0.65
N VAL A 260 -18.83 -6.13 1.38
CA VAL A 260 -17.54 -5.47 1.52
C VAL A 260 -16.56 -6.27 2.42
N LYS A 261 -17.06 -7.27 3.16
CA LYS A 261 -16.25 -8.10 4.05
C LYS A 261 -15.54 -9.20 3.25
N PRO A 262 -14.20 -9.32 3.35
CA PRO A 262 -13.47 -10.41 2.72
C PRO A 262 -13.78 -11.74 3.44
N ARG A 263 -13.78 -12.85 2.69
CA ARG A 263 -13.87 -14.20 3.30
C ARG A 263 -12.50 -14.74 3.70
N ARG A 264 -11.43 -14.16 3.15
CA ARG A 264 -10.05 -14.40 3.59
C ARG A 264 -9.64 -13.30 4.56
N ASP A 265 -9.24 -13.68 5.75
CA ASP A 265 -8.88 -12.80 6.85
C ASP A 265 -7.92 -13.53 7.81
N ALA A 266 -7.69 -12.96 9.00
CA ALA A 266 -6.78 -13.56 9.97
C ALA A 266 -7.25 -14.93 10.49
N GLN A 267 -8.55 -15.20 10.49
CA GLN A 267 -9.13 -16.47 10.93
C GLN A 267 -9.18 -17.50 9.78
N ASN A 268 -9.26 -17.03 8.54
CA ASN A 268 -9.22 -17.85 7.33
C ASN A 268 -8.17 -17.31 6.35
N PRO A 269 -6.88 -17.52 6.61
CA PRO A 269 -5.81 -16.91 5.84
C PRO A 269 -5.74 -17.43 4.39
N LEU A 270 -4.96 -16.74 3.57
CA LEU A 270 -4.61 -17.17 2.22
C LEU A 270 -3.81 -18.49 2.28
N ASN A 271 -4.06 -19.38 1.33
CA ASN A 271 -3.29 -20.62 1.18
C ASN A 271 -2.09 -20.39 0.27
N CYS A 272 -1.12 -19.60 0.73
CA CYS A 272 0.12 -19.35 0.01
C CYS A 272 1.32 -19.18 0.95
N ASP A 273 2.50 -19.52 0.45
CA ASP A 273 3.79 -19.29 1.11
C ASP A 273 4.46 -18.03 0.57
N VAL A 274 4.16 -17.67 -0.67
CA VAL A 274 4.64 -16.45 -1.34
C VAL A 274 3.47 -15.75 -2.01
N LEU A 275 3.24 -14.49 -1.66
CA LEU A 275 2.28 -13.61 -2.32
C LEU A 275 3.04 -12.53 -3.09
N ILE A 276 2.78 -12.43 -4.39
CA ILE A 276 3.33 -11.39 -5.25
C ILE A 276 2.19 -10.52 -5.75
N VAL A 277 2.31 -9.21 -5.55
CA VAL A 277 1.28 -8.25 -5.95
C VAL A 277 1.85 -7.25 -6.95
N ASP A 278 1.33 -7.24 -8.17
CA ASP A 278 1.68 -6.26 -9.20
C ASP A 278 0.77 -5.03 -9.17
N GLU A 279 1.25 -3.90 -9.70
CA GLU A 279 0.56 -2.59 -9.67
C GLU A 279 0.18 -2.15 -8.25
N ALA A 280 1.09 -2.35 -7.28
CA ALA A 280 0.87 -2.02 -5.87
C ALA A 280 0.65 -0.52 -5.61
N SER A 281 1.07 0.35 -6.54
CA SER A 281 0.83 1.80 -6.50
C SER A 281 -0.67 2.15 -6.49
N MET A 282 -1.50 1.27 -7.06
CA MET A 282 -2.95 1.44 -7.09
C MET A 282 -3.66 0.97 -5.82
N ILE A 283 -2.96 0.32 -4.89
CA ILE A 283 -3.60 -0.28 -3.70
C ILE A 283 -3.79 0.80 -2.63
N ASP A 284 -5.05 1.00 -2.23
CA ASP A 284 -5.41 1.89 -1.14
C ASP A 284 -5.17 1.27 0.24
N LEU A 285 -5.25 2.12 1.27
CA LEU A 285 -5.04 1.70 2.65
C LEU A 285 -6.03 0.62 3.13
N PRO A 286 -7.36 0.72 2.90
CA PRO A 286 -8.31 -0.34 3.27
C PRO A 286 -8.00 -1.71 2.64
N MET A 287 -7.67 -1.75 1.35
CA MET A 287 -7.35 -2.97 0.62
C MET A 287 -6.05 -3.58 1.12
N MET A 288 -5.01 -2.76 1.33
CA MET A 288 -3.76 -3.23 1.90
C MET A 288 -3.96 -3.81 3.31
N ALA A 289 -4.75 -3.15 4.16
CA ALA A 289 -5.06 -3.65 5.50
C ALA A 289 -5.74 -5.04 5.46
N ARG A 290 -6.68 -5.24 4.53
CA ARG A 290 -7.35 -6.54 4.33
C ARG A 290 -6.40 -7.60 3.79
N LEU A 291 -5.56 -7.24 2.82
CA LEU A 291 -4.56 -8.13 2.24
C LEU A 291 -3.60 -8.64 3.32
N LEU A 292 -3.05 -7.72 4.11
CA LEU A 292 -2.09 -8.01 5.18
C LEU A 292 -2.72 -8.79 6.34
N ALA A 293 -4.01 -8.57 6.63
CA ALA A 293 -4.75 -9.36 7.61
C ALA A 293 -4.98 -10.81 7.15
N ALA A 294 -5.14 -11.05 5.85
CA ALA A 294 -5.34 -12.38 5.28
C ALA A 294 -4.02 -13.13 5.00
N LEU A 295 -2.87 -12.45 5.03
CA LEU A 295 -1.57 -13.03 4.73
C LEU A 295 -1.03 -13.87 5.91
N PRO A 296 -0.70 -15.16 5.72
CA PRO A 296 -0.11 -16.00 6.76
C PRO A 296 1.16 -15.40 7.39
N ASP A 297 1.40 -15.68 8.67
CA ASP A 297 2.60 -15.24 9.42
C ASP A 297 3.91 -15.68 8.80
N GLN A 298 3.90 -16.88 8.23
CA GLN A 298 5.07 -17.46 7.56
C GLN A 298 5.29 -16.98 6.12
N ALA A 299 4.28 -16.36 5.50
CA ALA A 299 4.32 -16.05 4.09
C ALA A 299 5.25 -14.88 3.76
N ARG A 300 5.78 -14.88 2.54
CA ARG A 300 6.52 -13.76 1.96
C ARG A 300 5.57 -12.89 1.14
N LEU A 301 5.75 -11.58 1.22
CA LEU A 301 5.07 -10.57 0.42
C LEU A 301 6.07 -9.81 -0.44
N LEU A 302 5.87 -9.88 -1.75
CA LEU A 302 6.60 -9.08 -2.73
C LEU A 302 5.62 -8.10 -3.40
N LEU A 303 5.84 -6.81 -3.18
CA LEU A 303 5.06 -5.75 -3.83
C LEU A 303 5.83 -5.23 -5.04
N LEU A 304 5.16 -5.11 -6.17
CA LEU A 304 5.71 -4.54 -7.40
C LEU A 304 4.91 -3.31 -7.75
N GLY A 305 5.59 -2.23 -8.11
CA GLY A 305 4.92 -1.02 -8.54
C GLY A 305 5.89 -0.04 -9.16
N ASP A 306 5.38 1.14 -9.42
CA ASP A 306 6.18 2.30 -9.79
C ASP A 306 5.88 3.39 -8.77
N GLN A 307 6.90 3.83 -8.05
CA GLN A 307 6.77 4.90 -7.06
C GLN A 307 6.44 6.25 -7.70
N GLU A 308 6.77 6.44 -8.98
CA GLU A 308 6.56 7.68 -9.75
C GLU A 308 5.22 7.67 -10.50
N GLN A 309 4.50 6.54 -10.50
CA GLN A 309 3.18 6.43 -11.11
C GLN A 309 2.10 7.01 -10.20
N LEU A 310 1.00 7.44 -10.81
CA LEU A 310 -0.19 7.91 -10.08
C LEU A 310 -0.56 6.93 -8.95
N SER A 311 -0.73 7.49 -7.76
CA SER A 311 -1.17 6.77 -6.56
C SER A 311 -2.61 6.28 -6.68
N SER A 312 -3.05 5.46 -5.72
CA SER A 312 -4.40 4.91 -5.68
C SER A 312 -5.50 5.98 -5.88
N VAL A 313 -6.64 5.51 -6.41
CA VAL A 313 -7.84 6.33 -6.59
C VAL A 313 -8.49 6.62 -5.23
N GLU A 314 -8.36 5.71 -4.25
CA GLU A 314 -8.86 5.90 -2.88
C GLU A 314 -7.74 6.39 -1.93
N ALA A 315 -8.14 6.77 -0.71
CA ALA A 315 -7.25 7.41 0.27
C ALA A 315 -6.15 6.48 0.82
N GLY A 316 -4.96 7.05 1.02
CA GLY A 316 -3.79 6.40 1.59
C GLY A 316 -2.91 5.70 0.54
N GLY A 317 -1.83 6.37 0.13
CA GLY A 317 -0.85 5.85 -0.81
C GLY A 317 0.18 4.96 -0.13
N VAL A 318 -0.20 3.72 0.20
CA VAL A 318 0.65 2.83 1.02
C VAL A 318 2.01 2.54 0.37
N LEU A 319 2.06 2.31 -0.94
CA LEU A 319 3.33 2.04 -1.62
C LEU A 319 4.32 3.20 -1.49
N ALA A 320 3.84 4.44 -1.62
CA ALA A 320 4.69 5.63 -1.49
C ALA A 320 5.29 5.72 -0.08
N ASP A 321 4.47 5.49 0.95
CA ASP A 321 4.93 5.50 2.35
C ASP A 321 5.94 4.38 2.65
N LEU A 322 5.76 3.19 2.04
CA LEU A 322 6.72 2.09 2.13
C LEU A 322 8.05 2.41 1.41
N CYS A 323 7.99 3.19 0.33
CA CYS A 323 9.15 3.62 -0.45
C CYS A 323 9.86 4.87 0.11
N ALA A 324 9.25 5.61 1.04
CA ALA A 324 9.73 6.90 1.55
C ALA A 324 11.06 6.86 2.35
N GLY A 325 11.70 5.70 2.45
CA GLY A 325 13.06 5.54 2.96
C GLY A 325 13.18 4.73 4.26
N PRO A 326 14.40 4.42 4.70
CA PRO A 326 14.65 3.62 5.90
C PRO A 326 14.16 4.27 7.20
N ASP A 327 14.03 5.60 7.21
CA ASP A 327 13.60 6.38 8.38
C ASP A 327 12.09 6.29 8.68
N THR A 328 11.29 5.68 7.80
CA THR A 328 9.85 5.49 8.01
C THR A 328 9.52 4.10 8.57
N LEU A 329 9.46 3.10 7.70
CA LEU A 329 9.06 1.72 8.02
C LEU A 329 10.20 0.72 7.85
N GLY A 330 11.37 1.15 7.36
CA GLY A 330 12.53 0.30 7.16
C GLY A 330 12.32 -0.82 6.14
N VAL A 331 11.35 -0.67 5.22
CA VAL A 331 11.02 -1.71 4.25
C VAL A 331 12.08 -1.74 3.16
N PRO A 332 12.66 -2.91 2.84
CA PRO A 332 13.61 -3.06 1.76
C PRO A 332 12.95 -2.76 0.40
N VAL A 333 13.45 -1.72 -0.26
CA VAL A 333 12.99 -1.27 -1.57
C VAL A 333 14.15 -1.35 -2.56
N ALA A 334 13.94 -2.02 -3.69
CA ALA A 334 14.87 -2.01 -4.81
C ALA A 334 14.24 -1.30 -6.00
N VAL A 335 14.95 -0.32 -6.56
CA VAL A 335 14.52 0.42 -7.75
C VAL A 335 15.20 -0.15 -8.98
N LEU A 336 14.42 -0.50 -9.99
CA LEU A 336 14.90 -0.95 -11.29
C LEU A 336 15.06 0.27 -12.21
N GLU A 337 16.30 0.58 -12.53
CA GLU A 337 16.68 1.82 -13.23
C GLU A 337 16.66 1.68 -14.75
N HIS A 338 16.82 0.46 -15.28
CA HIS A 338 17.06 0.26 -16.72
C HIS A 338 15.78 -0.12 -17.46
N ASN A 339 15.36 0.69 -18.44
CA ASN A 339 14.20 0.41 -19.28
C ASN A 339 14.59 -0.37 -20.54
N TYR A 340 14.14 -1.62 -20.64
CA TYR A 340 14.43 -2.49 -21.78
C TYR A 340 13.49 -2.25 -22.97
N ARG A 341 12.31 -1.67 -22.74
CA ARG A 341 11.26 -1.51 -23.77
C ARG A 341 11.49 -0.29 -24.65
N THR A 342 12.05 0.77 -24.08
CA THR A 342 12.31 2.04 -24.77
C THR A 342 13.80 2.27 -25.00
N ARG A 343 14.61 1.21 -24.96
CA ARG A 343 16.07 1.31 -25.18
C ARG A 343 16.42 2.03 -26.48
N ASP A 344 15.61 1.83 -27.50
CA ASP A 344 15.78 2.45 -28.84
C ASP A 344 14.99 3.76 -29.00
N GLN A 345 14.44 4.32 -27.91
CA GLN A 345 13.63 5.55 -27.89
C GLN A 345 14.09 6.52 -26.79
N PRO A 346 15.29 7.13 -26.95
CA PRO A 346 15.89 7.98 -25.91
C PRO A 346 15.08 9.25 -25.60
N GLU A 347 14.35 9.79 -26.58
CA GLU A 347 13.51 10.99 -26.40
C GLU A 347 12.38 10.77 -25.38
N LEU A 348 11.75 9.59 -25.39
CA LEU A 348 10.70 9.23 -24.44
C LEU A 348 11.25 9.02 -23.03
N GLN A 349 12.47 8.49 -22.90
CA GLN A 349 13.14 8.36 -21.60
C GLN A 349 13.51 9.74 -21.03
N ALA A 350 14.04 10.63 -21.87
CA ALA A 350 14.38 12.00 -21.46
C ALA A 350 13.13 12.77 -21.02
N LEU A 351 12.02 12.67 -21.75
CA LEU A 351 10.76 13.31 -21.40
C LEU A 351 10.19 12.76 -20.07
N ALA A 352 10.17 11.44 -19.89
CA ALA A 352 9.71 10.84 -18.63
C ALA A 352 10.55 11.31 -17.43
N GLY A 353 11.88 11.35 -17.58
CA GLY A 353 12.78 11.87 -16.56
C GLY A 353 12.57 13.36 -16.25
N ALA A 354 12.32 14.16 -17.29
CA ALA A 354 12.02 15.60 -17.17
C ALA A 354 10.71 15.85 -16.41
N VAL A 355 9.65 15.09 -16.72
CA VAL A 355 8.37 15.16 -15.99
C VAL A 355 8.55 14.80 -14.51
N ASN A 356 9.26 13.72 -14.20
CA ASN A 356 9.51 13.30 -12.81
C ASN A 356 10.33 14.35 -12.02
N GLN A 357 11.18 15.11 -12.70
CA GLN A 357 11.97 16.18 -12.07
C GLN A 357 11.25 17.54 -12.03
N GLY A 358 10.00 17.61 -12.52
CA GLY A 358 9.25 18.87 -12.63
C GLY A 358 9.84 19.87 -13.64
N ARG A 359 10.58 19.38 -14.64
CA ARG A 359 11.26 20.17 -15.68
C ARG A 359 10.61 19.94 -17.04
N TRP A 360 9.32 20.26 -17.20
CA TRP A 360 8.57 19.98 -18.42
C TRP A 360 7.94 21.22 -19.03
#